data_AF-A0A5I8V7S5-F1
#
_entry.id   AF-A0A5I8V7S5-F1
#
_cell.length_a   1.000
_cell.length_b   1.000
_cell.length_c   1.000
_cell.angle_alpha   90.00
_cell.angle_beta   90.00
_cell.angle_gamma   90.00
#
_symmetry.space_group_name_H-M   'P 1'
#
loop_
_entity.id
_entity.type
_entity.pdbx_description
1 polymer ?
#
loop_
_entity_poly.entity_id
_entity_poly.type
_entity_poly.pdbx_seq_one_letter_code
_entity_poly.pdbx_strand_id
1 'polypeptide(L)'
;MLFNNQDWKLSVTDINLYENTVSLDGQPYPLSLAIKTLIPGYLSGLPSTSREAMELLEALAEAGVTIGNFMSNDLMTAYQRRQMNKRVEAERIAKELASQKERTREMFMTEDEWQKELQRREQVKAERRTYGENLRSATHSAGRSRAAIVADLESGGNWMDSL
;
A
#
# COMPACT_ATOMS: atom_id res chain seq x y z
N MET A 1 -32.24 25.92 32.37
CA MET A 1 -31.17 25.00 31.89
C MET A 1 -31.36 24.83 30.40
N LEU A 2 -30.51 25.48 29.59
CA LEU A 2 -30.42 25.15 28.16
C LEU A 2 -29.69 23.81 28.08
N PHE A 3 -30.35 22.78 27.55
CA PHE A 3 -29.67 21.52 27.23
C PHE A 3 -28.55 21.81 26.23
N ASN A 4 -27.29 21.62 26.66
CA ASN A 4 -26.15 21.70 25.76
C ASN A 4 -26.11 20.39 24.94
N ASN A 5 -26.87 20.35 23.85
CA ASN A 5 -26.97 19.20 22.95
C ASN A 5 -25.74 19.00 22.05
N GLN A 6 -24.67 19.80 22.23
CA GLN A 6 -23.49 19.72 21.36
C GLN A 6 -22.57 18.52 21.65
N ASP A 7 -22.68 17.90 22.83
CA ASP A 7 -21.82 16.78 23.24
C ASP A 7 -22.55 15.42 23.28
N TRP A 8 -23.81 15.38 22.86
CA TRP A 8 -24.53 14.11 22.72
C TRP A 8 -23.78 13.24 21.67
N LYS A 9 -23.33 12.05 22.09
CA LYS A 9 -22.71 11.04 21.22
C LYS A 9 -23.39 9.70 21.46
N LEU A 10 -23.93 9.09 20.40
CA LEU A 10 -24.47 7.74 20.47
C LEU A 10 -23.33 6.75 20.70
N SER A 11 -23.38 6.01 21.80
CA SER A 11 -22.41 4.95 22.08
C SER A 11 -22.93 3.61 21.52
N VAL A 12 -22.12 2.96 20.70
CA VAL A 12 -22.42 1.67 20.09
C VAL A 12 -21.41 0.65 20.60
N THR A 13 -21.88 -0.34 21.35
CA THR A 13 -21.05 -1.40 21.93
C THR A 13 -21.67 -2.78 21.66
N ASP A 14 -20.90 -3.84 21.94
CA ASP A 14 -21.38 -5.23 21.94
C ASP A 14 -22.09 -5.65 20.65
N ILE A 15 -21.54 -5.27 19.50
CA ILE A 15 -22.09 -5.64 18.19
C ILE A 15 -21.85 -7.14 17.96
N ASN A 16 -22.92 -7.93 17.94
CA ASN A 16 -22.87 -9.34 17.57
C ASN A 16 -23.64 -9.57 16.27
N LEU A 17 -22.89 -9.87 15.20
CA LEU A 17 -23.45 -10.15 13.88
C LEU A 17 -24.23 -11.48 13.84
N TYR A 18 -23.84 -12.48 14.64
CA TYR A 18 -24.48 -13.80 14.63
C TYR A 18 -25.80 -13.79 15.38
N GLU A 19 -25.84 -13.13 16.53
CA GLU A 19 -27.04 -13.02 17.36
C GLU A 19 -27.95 -11.86 16.93
N ASN A 20 -27.49 -11.03 15.98
CA ASN A 20 -28.18 -9.83 15.51
C ASN A 20 -28.53 -8.90 16.69
N THR A 21 -27.57 -8.65 17.58
CA THR A 21 -27.71 -7.80 18.76
C THR A 21 -26.67 -6.67 18.75
N VAL A 22 -27.04 -5.54 19.34
CA VAL A 22 -26.16 -4.39 19.56
C VAL A 22 -26.61 -3.63 20.79
N SER A 23 -25.66 -3.10 21.56
CA SER A 23 -25.93 -2.21 22.67
C SER A 23 -25.83 -0.76 22.19
N LEU A 24 -26.93 0.00 22.28
CA LEU A 24 -26.94 1.45 22.06
C LEU A 24 -27.14 2.14 23.41
N ASP A 25 -26.17 2.94 23.85
CA ASP A 25 -26.20 3.61 25.17
C ASP A 25 -26.46 2.64 26.34
N GLY A 26 -25.86 1.44 26.25
CA GLY A 26 -26.00 0.37 27.24
C GLY A 26 -27.34 -0.37 27.20
N GLN A 27 -28.22 -0.06 26.25
CA GLN A 27 -29.50 -0.76 26.05
C GLN A 27 -29.40 -1.73 24.86
N PRO A 28 -29.84 -2.99 25.02
CA PRO A 28 -29.78 -3.97 23.94
C PRO A 28 -30.89 -3.72 22.91
N TYR A 29 -30.51 -3.70 21.63
CA TYR A 29 -31.41 -3.63 20.50
C TYR A 29 -31.09 -4.72 19.47
N PRO A 30 -32.06 -5.15 18.67
CA PRO A 30 -31.78 -5.92 17.47
C PRO A 30 -30.89 -5.09 16.53
N LEU A 31 -29.77 -5.66 16.09
CA LEU A 31 -28.82 -5.02 15.19
C LEU A 31 -29.50 -4.55 13.89
N SER A 32 -30.41 -5.35 13.36
CA SER A 32 -31.23 -4.98 12.20
C SER A 32 -32.08 -3.73 12.42
N LEU A 33 -32.64 -3.54 13.62
CA LEU A 33 -33.42 -2.35 13.96
C LEU A 33 -32.49 -1.15 14.09
N ALA A 34 -31.40 -1.31 14.85
CA ALA A 34 -30.41 -0.26 15.06
C ALA A 34 -29.85 0.29 13.75
N ILE A 35 -29.41 -0.57 12.83
CA ILE A 35 -28.82 -0.18 11.55
C ILE A 35 -29.84 0.46 10.62
N LYS A 36 -31.08 -0.04 10.60
CA LYS A 36 -32.09 0.42 9.62
C LYS A 36 -32.79 1.71 10.03
N THR A 37 -32.92 1.98 11.33
CA THR A 37 -33.77 3.08 11.82
C THR A 37 -33.05 3.97 12.82
N LEU A 38 -32.55 3.42 13.92
CA LEU A 38 -32.06 4.23 15.05
C LEU A 38 -30.77 4.99 14.70
N ILE A 39 -29.79 4.30 14.14
CA ILE A 39 -28.51 4.88 13.76
C ILE A 39 -28.66 5.88 12.61
N PRO A 40 -29.35 5.55 11.48
CA PRO A 40 -29.60 6.54 10.44
C PRO A 40 -30.37 7.76 10.93
N GLY A 41 -31.36 7.55 11.83
CA GLY A 41 -32.11 8.64 12.45
C GLY A 41 -31.21 9.58 13.25
N TYR A 42 -30.32 9.03 14.08
CA TYR A 42 -29.32 9.82 14.79
C TYR A 42 -28.38 10.58 13.84
N LEU A 43 -27.82 9.89 12.85
CA LEU A 43 -26.86 10.47 11.90
C LEU A 43 -27.49 11.54 11.01
N SER A 44 -28.79 11.46 10.72
CA SER A 44 -29.51 12.48 9.95
C SER A 44 -29.58 13.84 10.65
N GLY A 45 -29.50 13.85 11.99
CA GLY A 45 -29.44 15.08 12.78
C GLY A 45 -28.05 15.73 12.82
N LEU A 46 -27.02 15.05 12.32
CA LEU A 46 -25.63 15.52 12.35
C LEU A 46 -25.16 15.99 10.98
N PRO A 47 -24.23 16.95 10.91
CA PRO A 47 -23.49 17.23 9.68
C PRO A 47 -22.80 15.98 9.16
N SER A 48 -22.80 15.77 7.85
CA SER A 48 -22.14 14.62 7.21
C SER A 48 -20.62 14.59 7.41
N THR A 49 -20.01 15.68 7.83
CA THR A 49 -18.58 15.80 8.14
C THR A 49 -18.27 15.76 9.64
N SER A 50 -19.27 15.55 10.50
CA SER A 50 -19.06 15.53 11.94
C SER A 50 -18.14 14.38 12.35
N ARG A 51 -17.36 14.62 13.40
CA ARG A 51 -16.42 13.62 13.91
C ARG A 51 -17.17 12.43 14.48
N GLU A 52 -18.27 12.69 15.17
CA GLU A 52 -19.11 11.74 15.87
C GLU A 52 -19.75 10.74 14.89
N ALA A 53 -20.28 11.25 13.77
CA ALA A 53 -20.84 10.41 12.72
C ALA A 53 -19.78 9.48 12.13
N MET A 54 -18.60 10.02 11.84
CA MET A 54 -17.50 9.25 11.26
C MET A 54 -16.95 8.19 12.22
N GLU A 55 -16.76 8.51 13.49
CA GLU A 55 -16.32 7.54 14.51
C GLU A 55 -17.32 6.40 14.67
N LEU A 56 -18.61 6.70 14.63
CA LEU A 56 -19.65 5.68 14.68
C LEU A 56 -19.61 4.78 13.43
N LEU A 57 -19.45 5.35 12.24
CA LEU A 57 -19.29 4.57 11.01
C LEU A 57 -18.02 3.70 11.04
N GLU A 58 -16.93 4.18 11.63
CA GLU A 58 -15.71 3.39 11.85
C GLU A 58 -15.96 2.21 12.76
N ALA A 59 -16.61 2.41 13.92
CA ALA A 59 -16.95 1.35 14.85
C ALA A 59 -17.86 0.27 14.21
N LEU A 60 -18.85 0.69 13.40
CA LEU A 60 -19.70 -0.24 12.66
C LEU A 60 -18.91 -1.02 11.60
N ALA A 61 -17.99 -0.36 10.89
CA ALA A 61 -17.19 -0.99 9.84
C ALA A 61 -16.17 -1.98 10.42
N GLU A 62 -15.55 -1.64 11.56
CA GLU A 62 -14.66 -2.52 12.32
C GLU A 62 -15.40 -3.77 12.84
N ALA A 63 -16.65 -3.61 13.25
CA ALA A 63 -17.52 -4.74 13.62
C ALA A 63 -18.03 -5.56 12.43
N GLY A 64 -17.67 -5.20 11.18
CA GLY A 64 -18.05 -5.94 9.97
C GLY A 64 -19.48 -5.67 9.48
N VAL A 65 -20.14 -4.61 9.96
CA VAL A 65 -21.49 -4.24 9.52
C VAL A 65 -21.44 -3.66 8.10
N THR A 66 -22.36 -4.07 7.23
CA THR A 66 -22.50 -3.50 5.88
C THR A 66 -23.27 -2.17 5.91
N ILE A 67 -22.55 -1.04 5.88
CA ILE A 67 -23.14 0.28 6.14
C ILE A 67 -23.73 0.97 4.90
N GLY A 68 -23.26 0.61 3.70
CA GLY A 68 -23.52 1.39 2.47
C GLY A 68 -24.98 1.53 2.07
N ASN A 69 -25.86 0.60 2.45
CA ASN A 69 -27.26 0.59 2.02
C ASN A 69 -28.20 1.42 2.91
N PHE A 70 -27.77 1.77 4.13
CA PHE A 70 -28.65 2.33 5.16
C PHE A 70 -28.36 3.80 5.48
N MET A 71 -27.25 4.32 4.99
CA MET A 71 -26.79 5.69 5.27
C MET A 71 -26.95 6.60 4.05
N SER A 72 -26.95 7.91 4.28
CA SER A 72 -27.04 8.90 3.20
C SER A 72 -25.77 8.91 2.33
N ASN A 73 -25.95 9.21 1.03
CA ASN A 73 -24.85 9.27 0.07
C ASN A 73 -23.79 10.31 0.47
N ASP A 74 -24.22 11.45 0.99
CA ASP A 74 -23.30 12.52 1.43
C ASP A 74 -22.42 12.06 2.59
N LEU A 75 -23.00 11.35 3.56
CA LEU A 75 -22.26 10.79 4.69
C LEU A 75 -21.26 9.73 4.22
N MET A 76 -21.68 8.82 3.33
CA MET A 76 -20.79 7.79 2.79
C MET A 76 -19.64 8.38 1.97
N THR A 77 -19.90 9.45 1.21
CA THR A 77 -18.87 10.15 0.44
C THR A 77 -17.85 10.82 1.37
N ALA A 78 -18.31 11.50 2.42
CA ALA A 78 -17.43 12.10 3.41
C ALA A 78 -16.60 11.04 4.17
N TYR A 79 -17.20 9.90 4.48
CA TYR A 79 -16.52 8.77 5.10
C TYR A 79 -15.41 8.18 4.21
N GLN A 80 -15.70 7.94 2.93
CA GLN A 80 -14.70 7.46 1.98
C GLN A 80 -13.51 8.41 1.84
N ARG A 81 -13.76 9.72 1.78
CA ARG A 81 -12.70 10.73 1.75
C ARG A 81 -11.84 10.68 3.01
N ARG A 82 -12.44 10.53 4.19
CA ARG A 82 -11.71 10.39 5.46
C ARG A 82 -10.84 9.12 5.46
N GLN A 83 -11.38 7.99 5.01
CA GLN A 83 -10.62 6.73 4.92
C GLN A 83 -9.43 6.85 3.97
N MET A 84 -9.61 7.51 2.82
CA MET A 84 -8.52 7.77 1.89
C MET A 84 -7.44 8.67 2.53
N ASN A 85 -7.83 9.75 3.20
CA ASN A 85 -6.90 10.65 3.87
C ASN A 85 -6.10 9.93 4.97
N LYS A 86 -6.76 9.10 5.80
CA LYS A 86 -6.08 8.28 6.81
C LYS A 86 -5.02 7.37 6.21
N ARG A 87 -5.31 6.74 5.06
CA ARG A 87 -4.33 5.89 4.35
C ARG A 87 -3.15 6.69 3.83
N VAL A 88 -3.42 7.84 3.20
CA VAL A 88 -2.37 8.73 2.68
C VAL A 88 -1.47 9.25 3.82
N GLU A 89 -2.06 9.61 4.96
CA GLU A 89 -1.31 10.03 6.15
C GLU A 89 -0.47 8.89 6.72
N ALA A 90 -1.04 7.68 6.84
CA ALA A 90 -0.30 6.50 7.28
C ALA A 90 0.88 6.17 6.35
N GLU A 91 0.70 6.30 5.03
CA GLU A 91 1.78 6.12 4.06
C GLU A 91 2.89 7.17 4.20
N ARG A 92 2.53 8.43 4.45
CA ARG A 92 3.51 9.50 4.71
C ARG A 92 4.32 9.20 5.96
N ILE A 93 3.65 8.86 7.06
CA ILE A 93 4.28 8.50 8.33
C ILE A 93 5.19 7.28 8.15
N ALA A 94 4.76 6.26 7.41
CA ALA A 94 5.57 5.08 7.14
C ALA A 94 6.83 5.40 6.33
N LYS A 95 6.72 6.29 5.32
CA LYS A 95 7.89 6.77 4.54
C LYS A 95 8.86 7.56 5.41
N GLU A 96 8.35 8.43 6.28
CA GLU A 96 9.19 9.19 7.21
C GLU A 96 9.90 8.27 8.21
N LEU A 97 9.19 7.29 8.78
CA LEU A 97 9.78 6.28 9.67
C LEU A 97 10.83 5.41 8.96
N ALA A 98 10.60 5.04 7.69
CA ALA A 98 11.58 4.30 6.90
C ALA A 98 12.84 5.14 6.68
N SER A 99 12.69 6.40 6.27
CA SER A 99 13.81 7.34 6.11
C SER A 99 14.55 7.61 7.42
N GLN A 100 13.84 7.69 8.55
CA GLN A 100 14.47 7.83 9.87
C GLN A 100 15.24 6.56 10.25
N LYS A 101 14.67 5.37 10.01
CA LYS A 101 15.35 4.08 10.24
C LYS A 101 16.60 3.92 9.37
N GLU A 102 16.56 4.38 8.11
CA GLU A 102 17.74 4.38 7.24
C GLU A 102 18.82 5.31 7.78
N ARG A 103 18.46 6.54 8.15
CA ARG A 103 19.40 7.51 8.74
C ARG A 103 19.99 7.02 10.06
N THR A 104 19.19 6.42 10.94
CA THR A 104 19.71 5.86 12.18
C THR A 104 20.60 4.66 11.92
N ARG A 105 20.25 3.80 10.97
CA ARG A 105 21.13 2.70 10.55
C ARG A 105 22.47 3.25 10.06
N GLU A 106 22.48 4.22 9.17
CA GLU A 106 23.73 4.85 8.69
C GLU A 106 24.56 5.47 9.81
N MET A 107 23.93 6.07 10.82
CA MET A 107 24.64 6.64 11.97
C MET A 107 25.20 5.61 12.97
N PHE A 108 24.60 4.41 13.03
CA PHE A 108 25.00 3.34 13.97
C PHE A 108 25.76 2.19 13.29
N MET A 109 25.97 2.22 11.97
CA MET A 109 26.83 1.26 11.29
C MET A 109 28.27 1.42 11.77
N THR A 110 28.87 0.31 12.20
CA THR A 110 30.30 0.28 12.54
C THR A 110 31.15 0.21 11.27
N GLU A 111 32.41 0.68 11.32
CA GLU A 111 33.33 0.71 10.16
C GLU A 111 33.46 -0.68 9.50
N ASP A 112 33.47 -1.77 10.29
CA ASP A 112 33.54 -3.14 9.78
C ASP A 112 32.30 -3.56 8.98
N GLU A 113 31.12 -3.05 9.35
CA GLU A 113 29.87 -3.30 8.63
C GLU A 113 29.82 -2.47 7.34
N TRP A 114 30.40 -1.26 7.35
CA TRP A 114 30.56 -0.44 6.16
C TRP A 114 31.46 -1.11 5.11
N GLN A 115 32.59 -1.68 5.53
CA GLN A 115 33.51 -2.39 4.63
C GLN A 115 32.85 -3.63 3.99
N LYS A 116 32.05 -4.39 4.73
CA LYS A 116 31.27 -5.52 4.20
C LYS A 116 30.22 -5.06 3.19
N GLU A 117 29.54 -3.95 3.45
CA GLU A 117 28.57 -3.35 2.53
C GLU A 117 29.25 -2.87 1.23
N LEU A 118 30.46 -2.31 1.34
CA LEU A 118 31.28 -1.88 0.20
C LEU A 118 31.69 -3.07 -0.68
N GLN A 119 32.19 -4.15 -0.06
CA GLN A 119 32.54 -5.39 -0.76
C GLN A 119 31.32 -6.00 -1.45
N ARG A 120 30.15 -5.98 -0.81
CA ARG A 120 28.89 -6.46 -1.41
C ARG A 120 28.48 -5.61 -2.62
N ARG A 121 28.61 -4.28 -2.54
CA ARG A 121 28.32 -3.37 -3.66
C ARG A 121 29.29 -3.58 -4.83
N GLU A 122 30.56 -3.84 -4.55
CA GLU A 122 31.55 -4.17 -5.57
C GLU A 122 31.27 -5.50 -6.24
N GLN A 123 30.88 -6.53 -5.48
CA GLN A 123 30.44 -7.83 -6.01
C GLN A 123 29.22 -7.66 -6.93
N VAL A 124 28.17 -6.96 -6.50
CA VAL A 124 26.98 -6.72 -7.33
C VAL A 124 27.33 -5.92 -8.60
N LYS A 125 28.25 -4.96 -8.51
CA LYS A 125 28.73 -4.19 -9.67
C LYS A 125 29.54 -5.08 -10.62
N ALA A 126 30.36 -5.98 -10.09
CA ALA A 126 31.09 -6.97 -10.86
C ALA A 126 30.14 -7.97 -11.54
N GLU A 127 29.12 -8.47 -10.84
CA GLU A 127 28.07 -9.33 -11.40
C GLU A 127 27.31 -8.64 -12.53
N ARG A 128 26.95 -7.36 -12.39
CA ARG A 128 26.30 -6.59 -13.48
C ARG A 128 27.23 -6.39 -14.67
N ARG A 129 28.53 -6.17 -14.45
CA ARG A 129 29.53 -6.05 -15.52
C ARG A 129 29.73 -7.36 -16.25
N THR A 130 29.92 -8.46 -15.53
CA THR A 130 30.06 -9.81 -16.10
C THR A 130 28.79 -10.23 -16.84
N TYR A 131 27.59 -9.96 -16.30
CA TYR A 131 26.34 -10.21 -17.00
C TYR A 131 26.24 -9.39 -18.31
N GLY A 132 26.63 -8.12 -18.28
CA GLY A 132 26.70 -7.28 -19.49
C GLY A 132 27.74 -7.75 -20.52
N GLU A 133 28.88 -8.26 -20.07
CA GLU A 133 29.93 -8.83 -20.92
C GLU A 133 29.52 -10.19 -21.51
N ASN A 134 28.83 -11.03 -20.73
CA ASN A 134 28.24 -12.29 -21.19
C ASN A 134 27.18 -12.03 -22.27
N LEU A 135 26.35 -11.00 -22.11
CA LEU A 135 25.42 -10.58 -23.16
C LEU A 135 26.17 -10.12 -24.41
N ARG A 136 27.18 -9.25 -24.30
CA ARG A 136 27.96 -8.76 -25.46
C ARG A 136 28.70 -9.87 -26.19
N SER A 137 29.33 -10.80 -25.46
CA SER A 137 30.05 -11.94 -26.03
C SER A 137 29.10 -12.95 -26.70
N ALA A 138 27.93 -13.21 -26.11
CA ALA A 138 26.89 -14.02 -26.74
C ALA A 138 26.44 -13.39 -28.08
N THR A 139 26.18 -12.08 -28.13
CA THR A 139 25.82 -11.39 -29.38
C THR A 139 26.95 -11.41 -30.42
N HIS A 140 28.21 -11.31 -29.99
CA HIS A 140 29.37 -11.36 -30.89
C HIS A 140 29.62 -12.77 -31.47
N SER A 141 29.26 -13.82 -30.72
CA SER A 141 29.33 -15.22 -31.18
C SER A 141 28.12 -15.66 -32.03
N ALA A 142 26.95 -15.06 -31.83
CA ALA A 142 25.74 -15.36 -32.59
C ALA A 142 25.77 -14.76 -34.02
N GLY A 143 26.65 -13.79 -34.29
CA GLY A 143 26.81 -13.14 -35.60
C GLY A 143 27.83 -13.77 -36.55
N ARG A 144 28.60 -14.77 -36.12
CA ARG A 144 29.53 -15.52 -36.98
C ARG A 144 29.12 -16.99 -37.05
N SER A 145 28.37 -17.35 -38.09
CA SER A 145 28.08 -18.74 -38.42
C SER A 145 29.37 -19.56 -38.49
N ARG A 146 29.40 -20.78 -37.95
CA ARG A 146 30.55 -21.70 -38.03
C ARG A 146 31.07 -21.88 -39.46
N ALA A 147 30.21 -21.75 -40.46
CA ALA A 147 30.57 -21.77 -41.89
C ALA A 147 31.48 -20.59 -42.33
N ALA A 148 31.33 -19.40 -41.74
CA ALA A 148 32.17 -18.24 -42.07
C ALA A 148 33.59 -18.37 -41.50
N ILE A 149 33.75 -19.10 -40.40
CA ILE A 149 35.07 -19.38 -39.79
C ILE A 149 35.83 -20.45 -40.61
N VAL A 150 35.11 -21.39 -41.23
CA VAL A 150 35.71 -22.41 -42.11
C VAL A 150 36.10 -21.82 -43.48
N ALA A 151 35.29 -20.90 -44.03
CA ALA A 151 35.58 -20.24 -45.30
C ALA A 151 36.87 -19.38 -45.27
N ASP A 152 37.22 -18.81 -44.12
CA ASP A 152 38.44 -18.00 -43.93
C ASP A 152 39.72 -18.87 -43.84
N LEU A 153 39.59 -20.18 -43.56
CA LEU A 153 40.72 -21.12 -43.51
C LEU A 153 41.02 -21.79 -44.87
N GLU A 154 40.03 -21.96 -45.75
CA GLU A 154 40.19 -22.62 -47.05
C GLU A 154 40.39 -21.65 -48.24
N SER A 155 40.06 -20.36 -48.08
CA SER A 155 40.14 -19.38 -49.18
C SER A 155 41.45 -18.60 -49.18
N GLY A 156 42.56 -19.27 -49.50
CA GLY A 156 43.85 -18.65 -49.84
C GLY A 156 43.86 -17.94 -51.22
N GLY A 157 42.81 -17.20 -51.57
CA GLY A 157 42.69 -16.52 -52.87
C GLY A 157 41.90 -15.22 -52.75
N ASN A 158 42.61 -14.10 -52.82
CA ASN A 158 42.04 -12.76 -52.77
C ASN A 158 41.30 -12.46 -54.09
N TRP A 159 39.99 -12.30 -54.04
CA TRP A 159 39.12 -12.05 -55.20
C TRP A 159 39.25 -10.63 -55.80
N MET A 160 40.15 -9.80 -55.25
CA MET A 160 40.46 -8.44 -55.72
C MET A 160 41.49 -8.37 -56.85
N ASP A 161 41.97 -9.51 -57.38
CA ASP A 161 42.94 -9.56 -58.49
C ASP A 161 42.27 -9.73 -59.88
N SER A 162 40.94 -9.60 -59.97
CA SER A 162 40.19 -9.75 -61.22
C SER A 162 39.34 -8.52 -61.62
N LEU A 163 39.74 -7.32 -61.21
CA LEU A 163 39.22 -6.04 -61.70
C LEU A 163 40.35 -5.21 -62.33
#